data_AF-J9STB9-F1
#
_entry.id   AF-J9STB9-F1
#
_cell.length_a   1.000
_cell.length_b   1.000
_cell.length_c   1.000
_cell.angle_alpha   90.00
_cell.angle_beta   90.00
_cell.angle_gamma   90.00
#
_symmetry.space_group_name_H-M   'P 1'
#
loop_
_entity.id
_entity.type
_entity.pdbx_description
1 polymer ?
#
loop_
_entity_poly.entity_id
_entity_poly.type
_entity_poly.pdbx_seq_one_letter_code
_entity_poly.pdbx_strand_id
1 'polypeptide(L)'
;MFHDLRTALTERYAQELTQMDRTEFEDFLTAEANRLEAEIAQTQSQTELAMIAAWKADHEGNDPDVLTTQRLYQQARHSAEETVLATLWEGHRSPEDEDQPIEPNPDTVTGMQRWLTPWAIEATRETEQLTERVWPDQTPRFQVWAEQLLQARLTDGLAVPDGPEHPLVPELTAMVAAALADQARADAERAQR
;
A
#
# COMPACT_ATOMS: atom_id res chain seq x y z
N MET A 1 0.03 -11.04 0.10
CA MET A 1 1.34 -10.36 0.24
C MET A 1 1.02 -8.89 0.40
N PHE A 2 1.29 -8.31 1.58
CA PHE A 2 0.57 -7.12 2.02
C PHE A 2 0.96 -5.84 1.28
N HIS A 3 -0.09 -5.09 1.01
CA HIS A 3 -0.18 -3.73 0.51
C HIS A 3 0.98 -2.86 1.02
N ASP A 4 1.65 -2.09 0.15
CA ASP A 4 2.52 -1.00 0.63
C ASP A 4 1.68 -0.13 1.56
N LEU A 5 2.08 -0.02 2.83
CA LEU A 5 1.29 0.58 3.90
C LEU A 5 0.92 2.03 3.54
N ARG A 6 1.78 2.68 2.74
CA ARG A 6 1.54 4.01 2.17
C ARG A 6 0.42 4.01 1.12
N THR A 7 0.34 2.99 0.27
CA THR A 7 -0.73 2.84 -0.72
C THR A 7 -2.07 2.56 -0.03
N ALA A 8 -2.11 1.70 0.99
CA ALA A 8 -3.33 1.40 1.73
C ALA A 8 -3.88 2.64 2.46
N LEU A 9 -2.99 3.42 3.08
CA LEU A 9 -3.34 4.69 3.69
C LEU A 9 -3.79 5.72 2.65
N THR A 10 -3.11 5.78 1.50
CA THR A 10 -3.51 6.66 0.40
C THR A 10 -4.91 6.32 -0.10
N GLU A 11 -5.26 5.04 -0.25
CA GLU A 11 -6.60 4.60 -0.63
C GLU A 11 -7.65 4.95 0.43
N ARG A 12 -7.36 4.71 1.72
CA ARG A 12 -8.29 4.97 2.83
C ARG A 12 -8.58 6.46 3.00
N TYR A 13 -7.53 7.28 2.98
CA TYR A 13 -7.61 8.71 3.32
C TYR A 13 -7.77 9.63 2.12
N ALA A 14 -7.59 9.11 0.90
CA ALA A 14 -7.90 9.78 -0.36
C ALA A 14 -9.27 10.50 -0.32
N GLN A 15 -10.26 9.87 0.30
CA GLN A 15 -11.63 10.33 0.36
C GLN A 15 -11.90 11.33 1.47
N GLU A 16 -11.25 11.15 2.62
CA GLU A 16 -11.54 11.89 3.84
C GLU A 16 -10.73 13.20 3.90
N LEU A 17 -9.55 13.21 3.29
CA LEU A 17 -8.62 14.34 3.29
C LEU A 17 -8.59 15.02 1.92
N THR A 18 -9.69 15.70 1.57
CA THR A 18 -9.82 16.40 0.28
C THR A 18 -9.27 17.84 0.28
N GLN A 19 -8.87 18.37 1.44
CA GLN A 19 -8.54 19.79 1.62
C GLN A 19 -7.12 20.08 2.11
N MET A 20 -6.31 19.05 2.38
CA MET A 20 -4.92 19.25 2.81
C MET A 20 -4.00 19.51 1.62
N ASP A 21 -2.94 20.29 1.85
CA ASP A 21 -1.87 20.44 0.88
C ASP A 21 -0.98 19.18 0.81
N ARG A 22 -0.06 19.14 -0.16
CA ARG A 22 0.78 17.95 -0.37
C ARG A 22 1.66 17.64 0.83
N THR A 23 2.34 18.65 1.37
CA THR A 23 3.27 18.45 2.47
C THR A 23 2.50 17.96 3.70
N GLU A 24 1.35 18.55 3.98
CA GLU A 24 0.48 18.14 5.08
C GLU A 24 -0.04 16.70 4.89
N PHE A 25 -0.40 16.32 3.66
CA PHE A 25 -0.88 14.98 3.35
C PHE A 25 0.24 13.93 3.48
N GLU A 26 1.44 14.22 2.97
CA GLU A 26 2.61 13.35 3.11
C GLU A 26 3.08 13.22 4.56
N ASP A 27 3.09 14.32 5.32
CA ASP A 27 3.43 14.30 6.75
C ASP A 27 2.42 13.46 7.53
N PHE A 28 1.14 13.54 7.19
CA PHE A 28 0.10 12.70 7.76
C PHE A 28 0.29 11.22 7.39
N LEU A 29 0.47 10.90 6.11
CA LEU A 29 0.68 9.52 5.65
C LEU A 29 1.92 8.92 6.30
N THR A 30 3.01 9.69 6.40
CA THR A 30 4.24 9.28 7.07
C THR A 30 4.01 9.05 8.57
N ALA A 31 3.30 9.95 9.25
CA ALA A 31 3.00 9.78 10.67
C ALA A 31 2.12 8.56 10.95
N GLU A 32 1.09 8.35 10.13
CA GLU A 32 0.17 7.22 10.29
C GLU A 32 0.84 5.90 9.90
N ALA A 33 1.71 5.89 8.88
CA ALA A 33 2.51 4.73 8.53
C ALA A 33 3.45 4.32 9.68
N ASN A 34 4.21 5.27 10.23
CA ASN A 34 5.09 5.02 11.38
C ASN A 34 4.31 4.52 12.60
N ARG A 35 3.09 5.05 12.82
CA ARG A 35 2.22 4.60 13.91
C ARG A 35 1.79 3.15 13.69
N LEU A 36 1.30 2.82 12.50
CA LEU A 36 0.86 1.46 12.16
C LEU A 36 2.03 0.47 12.21
N GLU A 37 3.22 0.84 11.74
CA GLU A 37 4.43 0.03 11.89
C GLU A 37 4.76 -0.27 13.36
N ALA A 38 4.62 0.74 14.24
CA ALA A 38 4.81 0.54 15.67
C ALA A 38 3.73 -0.37 16.29
N GLU A 39 2.48 -0.24 15.86
CA GLU A 39 1.37 -1.11 16.26
C GLU A 39 1.58 -2.56 15.75
N ILE A 40 2.09 -2.74 14.52
CA ILE A 40 2.46 -4.06 13.96
C ILE A 40 3.57 -4.69 14.78
N ALA A 41 4.65 -3.96 15.06
CA ALA A 41 5.77 -4.47 15.86
C ALA A 41 5.32 -4.87 17.28
N GLN A 42 4.44 -4.08 17.89
CA GLN A 42 3.86 -4.40 19.20
C GLN A 42 2.98 -5.66 19.13
N THR A 43 2.09 -5.74 18.15
CA THR A 43 1.18 -6.88 17.96
C THR A 43 1.94 -8.16 17.61
N GLN A 44 3.01 -8.03 16.82
CA GLN A 44 3.92 -9.13 16.51
C GLN A 44 4.55 -9.68 17.78
N SER A 45 5.13 -8.82 18.61
CA SER A 45 5.73 -9.24 19.89
C SER A 45 4.75 -10.01 20.78
N GLN A 46 3.50 -9.55 20.86
CA GLN A 46 2.45 -10.24 21.62
C GLN A 46 2.06 -11.59 21.00
N THR A 47 1.93 -11.63 19.68
CA THR A 47 1.55 -12.84 18.93
C THR A 47 2.64 -13.90 18.99
N GLU A 48 3.91 -13.50 18.92
CA GLU A 48 5.07 -14.40 19.09
C GLU A 48 5.05 -15.08 20.45
N LEU A 49 4.85 -14.31 21.53
CA LEU A 49 4.75 -14.85 22.88
C LEU A 49 3.58 -15.85 23.00
N ALA A 50 2.44 -15.52 22.42
CA ALA A 50 1.27 -16.41 22.41
C ALA A 50 1.51 -17.70 21.62
N MET A 51 2.14 -17.62 20.45
CA MET A 51 2.44 -18.79 19.61
C MET A 51 3.47 -19.72 20.22
N ILE A 52 4.53 -19.18 20.84
CA ILE A 52 5.53 -19.97 21.56
C ILE A 52 4.87 -20.66 22.77
N ALA A 53 4.01 -19.94 23.52
CA ALA A 53 3.28 -20.53 24.64
C ALA A 53 2.32 -21.64 24.21
N ALA A 54 1.61 -21.44 23.09
CA ALA A 54 0.72 -22.45 22.51
C ALA A 54 1.50 -23.70 22.06
N TRP A 55 2.64 -23.51 21.39
CA TRP A 55 3.50 -24.62 20.97
C TRP A 55 4.00 -25.43 22.17
N LYS A 56 4.46 -24.75 23.22
CA LYS A 56 4.88 -25.38 24.49
C LYS A 56 3.77 -26.20 25.12
N ALA A 57 2.55 -25.67 25.16
CA ALA A 57 1.40 -26.38 25.72
C ALA A 57 1.10 -27.67 24.95
N ASP A 58 1.30 -27.67 23.63
CA ASP A 58 1.09 -28.82 22.74
C ASP A 58 2.26 -29.82 22.75
N HIS A 59 3.45 -29.40 23.17
CA HIS A 59 4.70 -30.18 23.11
C HIS A 59 5.33 -30.46 24.49
N GLU A 60 4.48 -30.71 25.50
CA GLU A 60 4.89 -31.10 26.87
C GLU A 60 5.84 -30.09 27.55
N GLY A 61 5.76 -28.81 27.18
CA GLY A 61 6.58 -27.74 27.73
C GLY A 61 8.00 -27.66 27.17
N ASN A 62 8.35 -28.46 26.18
CA ASN A 62 9.64 -28.34 25.49
C ASN A 62 9.73 -26.99 24.75
N ASP A 63 10.94 -26.53 24.44
CA ASP A 63 11.17 -25.36 23.58
C ASP A 63 11.22 -25.77 22.10
N PRO A 64 10.69 -24.94 21.17
CA PRO A 64 10.79 -25.21 19.74
C PRO A 64 12.24 -25.17 19.28
N ASP A 65 12.59 -26.01 18.32
CA ASP A 65 13.90 -25.93 17.66
C ASP A 65 14.03 -24.64 16.85
N VAL A 66 15.25 -24.32 16.40
CA VAL A 66 15.54 -23.04 15.71
C VAL A 66 14.69 -22.86 14.45
N LEU A 67 14.48 -23.92 13.66
CA LEU A 67 13.69 -23.87 12.42
C LEU A 67 12.19 -23.68 12.69
N THR A 68 11.69 -24.27 13.77
CA THR A 68 10.30 -24.12 14.20
C THR A 68 10.08 -22.74 14.79
N THR A 69 11.03 -22.24 15.58
CA THR A 69 11.00 -20.88 16.13
C THR A 69 10.96 -19.84 14.99
N GLN A 70 11.80 -20.00 13.95
CA GLN A 70 11.77 -19.11 12.79
C GLN A 70 10.42 -19.14 12.05
N ARG A 71 9.80 -20.31 11.89
CA ARG A 71 8.46 -20.41 11.28
C ARG A 71 7.39 -19.73 12.14
N LEU A 72 7.44 -19.91 13.46
CA LEU A 72 6.52 -19.24 14.39
C LEU A 72 6.69 -17.72 14.34
N TYR A 73 7.92 -17.21 14.23
CA TYR A 73 8.18 -15.78 14.04
C TYR A 73 7.58 -15.23 12.75
N GLN A 74 7.79 -15.92 11.63
CA GLN A 74 7.19 -15.51 10.35
C GLN A 74 5.67 -15.52 10.39
N GLN A 75 5.07 -16.52 11.04
CA GLN A 75 3.62 -16.61 11.20
C GLN A 75 3.07 -15.53 12.12
N ALA A 76 3.76 -15.23 13.22
CA ALA A 76 3.36 -14.17 14.15
C ALA A 76 3.44 -12.79 13.49
N ARG A 77 4.46 -12.56 12.65
CA ARG A 77 4.56 -11.34 11.84
C ARG A 77 3.38 -11.21 10.88
N HIS A 78 3.08 -12.24 10.10
CA HIS A 78 1.94 -12.23 9.17
C HIS A 78 0.62 -11.96 9.90
N SER A 79 0.39 -12.65 11.03
CA SER A 79 -0.83 -12.49 11.83
C SER A 79 -0.96 -11.09 12.45
N ALA A 80 0.16 -10.47 12.85
CA ALA A 80 0.16 -9.12 13.41
C ALA A 80 -0.11 -8.06 12.34
N GLU A 81 0.50 -8.21 11.17
CA GLU A 81 0.21 -7.39 9.99
C GLU A 81 -1.28 -7.46 9.63
N GLU A 82 -1.86 -8.67 9.57
CA GLU A 82 -3.30 -8.86 9.32
C GLU A 82 -4.19 -8.20 10.37
N THR A 83 -3.82 -8.32 11.65
CA THR A 83 -4.63 -7.78 12.77
C THR A 83 -4.64 -6.26 12.76
N VAL A 84 -3.48 -5.63 12.59
CA VAL A 84 -3.38 -4.16 12.60
C VAL A 84 -4.03 -3.58 11.33
N LEU A 85 -3.84 -4.22 10.18
CA LEU A 85 -4.57 -3.82 8.97
C LEU A 85 -6.08 -4.00 9.14
N ALA A 86 -6.54 -5.09 9.75
CA ALA A 86 -7.97 -5.27 10.04
C ALA A 86 -8.51 -4.14 10.93
N THR A 87 -7.73 -3.62 11.88
CA THR A 87 -8.12 -2.44 12.68
C THR A 87 -8.13 -1.13 11.88
N LEU A 88 -7.21 -0.96 10.92
CA LEU A 88 -7.23 0.18 9.98
C LEU A 88 -8.53 0.20 9.16
N TRP A 89 -9.03 -0.99 8.83
CA TRP A 89 -10.26 -1.18 8.07
C TRP A 89 -11.50 -1.45 8.97
N GLU A 90 -11.38 -1.42 10.29
CA GLU A 90 -12.49 -1.74 11.20
C GLU A 90 -13.59 -0.66 11.10
N GLY A 91 -14.77 -1.05 10.61
CA GLY A 91 -15.86 -0.13 10.26
C GLY A 91 -15.88 0.30 8.78
N HIS A 92 -14.88 -0.09 7.99
CA HIS A 92 -14.81 0.03 6.55
C HIS A 92 -15.06 -1.34 5.89
N ARG A 93 -15.80 -1.41 4.78
CA ARG A 93 -15.91 -2.63 3.97
C ARG A 93 -15.17 -2.44 2.66
N SER A 94 -14.06 -3.16 2.46
CA SER A 94 -13.47 -3.32 1.13
C SER A 94 -14.34 -4.27 0.29
N PRO A 95 -14.50 -4.03 -1.02
CA PRO A 95 -15.30 -4.88 -1.90
C PRO A 95 -14.62 -6.20 -2.30
N GLU A 96 -13.44 -6.51 -1.79
CA GLU A 96 -12.68 -7.72 -2.18
C GLU A 96 -13.15 -9.02 -1.50
N ASP A 97 -14.17 -8.96 -0.64
CA ASP A 97 -14.76 -10.14 0.00
C ASP A 97 -15.75 -10.92 -0.92
N GLU A 98 -16.01 -10.45 -2.14
CA GLU A 98 -16.74 -11.21 -3.16
C GLU A 98 -15.80 -11.62 -4.30
N ASP A 99 -15.41 -12.90 -4.28
CA ASP A 99 -14.66 -13.66 -5.30
C ASP A 99 -13.25 -13.15 -5.64
N GLN A 100 -12.24 -13.53 -4.83
CA GLN A 100 -10.83 -13.38 -5.23
C GLN A 100 -10.46 -14.40 -6.33
N PRO A 101 -10.10 -13.97 -7.56
CA PRO A 101 -9.35 -14.80 -8.48
C PRO A 101 -7.95 -14.99 -7.90
N ILE A 102 -7.37 -16.18 -8.05
CA ILE A 102 -6.00 -16.52 -7.63
C ILE A 102 -5.03 -15.38 -8.01
N GLU A 103 -4.53 -14.65 -7.02
CA GLU A 103 -3.62 -13.53 -7.24
C GLU A 103 -2.33 -14.03 -7.92
N PRO A 104 -1.89 -13.41 -9.03
CA PRO A 104 -0.64 -13.77 -9.66
C PRO A 104 0.52 -13.43 -8.70
N ASN A 105 1.49 -14.34 -8.61
CA ASN A 105 2.70 -14.11 -7.81
C ASN A 105 3.32 -12.74 -8.19
N PRO A 106 3.56 -11.83 -7.24
CA PRO A 106 4.23 -10.55 -7.48
C PRO A 106 5.72 -10.72 -7.83
N ASP A 107 6.20 -11.89 -8.24
CA ASP A 107 7.45 -12.03 -9.00
C ASP A 107 7.20 -12.21 -10.51
N THR A 108 5.94 -12.32 -10.94
CA THR A 108 5.56 -12.71 -12.32
C THR A 108 4.85 -11.63 -13.12
N VAL A 109 4.49 -10.50 -12.51
CA VAL A 109 3.78 -9.37 -13.15
C VAL A 109 4.65 -8.11 -13.20
N THR A 110 4.50 -7.26 -14.21
CA THR A 110 5.34 -6.06 -14.37
C THR A 110 4.93 -4.95 -13.38
N GLY A 111 5.78 -3.95 -13.15
CA GLY A 111 5.46 -2.78 -12.32
C GLY A 111 4.19 -2.08 -12.81
N MET A 112 4.03 -1.92 -14.12
CA MET A 112 2.83 -1.37 -14.77
C MET A 112 1.57 -2.21 -14.60
N GLN A 113 1.67 -3.47 -14.21
CA GLN A 113 0.50 -4.27 -13.83
C GLN A 113 0.15 -4.11 -12.36
N ARG A 114 1.11 -3.66 -11.54
CA ARG A 114 0.95 -3.54 -10.09
C ARG A 114 0.62 -2.13 -9.61
N TRP A 115 0.86 -1.09 -10.41
CA TRP A 115 0.82 0.30 -9.94
C TRP A 115 -0.55 0.80 -9.44
N LEU A 116 -1.65 0.10 -9.76
CA LEU A 116 -3.00 0.34 -9.23
C LEU A 116 -3.48 -0.75 -8.28
N THR A 117 -2.56 -1.58 -7.82
CA THR A 117 -2.83 -2.72 -6.94
C THR A 117 -2.10 -2.51 -5.62
N PRO A 118 -2.45 -3.29 -4.59
CA PRO A 118 -1.69 -3.33 -3.34
C PRO A 118 -0.17 -3.52 -3.49
N TRP A 119 0.27 -4.14 -4.58
CA TRP A 119 1.69 -4.44 -4.84
C TRP A 119 2.40 -3.36 -5.66
N ALA A 120 1.85 -2.15 -5.71
CA ALA A 120 2.51 -1.00 -6.30
C ALA A 120 3.91 -0.81 -5.68
N ILE A 121 4.85 -0.39 -6.51
CA ILE A 121 6.24 -0.20 -6.09
C ILE A 121 6.35 1.18 -5.48
N GLU A 122 6.78 1.26 -4.23
CA GLU A 122 6.96 2.51 -3.52
C GLU A 122 7.77 3.52 -4.35
N ALA A 123 7.19 4.70 -4.57
CA ALA A 123 7.89 5.77 -5.29
C ALA A 123 9.15 6.18 -4.54
N THR A 124 10.25 6.37 -5.28
CA THR A 124 11.46 6.94 -4.70
C THR A 124 11.41 8.46 -4.68
N ARG A 125 12.26 9.08 -3.84
CA ARG A 125 12.46 10.54 -3.81
C ARG A 125 12.81 11.16 -5.17
N GLU A 126 13.46 10.42 -6.05
CA GLU A 126 13.75 10.87 -7.42
C GLU A 126 12.46 10.95 -8.25
N THR A 127 11.59 9.94 -8.12
CA THR A 127 10.31 9.84 -8.80
C THR A 127 9.31 10.88 -8.29
N GLU A 128 9.29 11.17 -6.99
CA GLU A 128 8.52 12.27 -6.38
C GLU A 128 8.90 13.62 -7.01
N GLN A 129 10.20 13.95 -7.04
CA GLN A 129 10.71 15.20 -7.63
C GLN A 129 10.44 15.29 -9.13
N LEU A 130 10.55 14.16 -9.84
CA LEU A 130 10.21 14.11 -11.26
C LEU A 130 8.73 14.42 -11.47
N THR A 131 7.87 13.87 -10.63
CA THR A 131 6.42 14.10 -10.68
C THR A 131 6.08 15.56 -10.44
N GLU A 132 6.67 16.20 -9.43
CA GLU A 132 6.51 17.64 -9.16
C GLU A 132 6.94 18.50 -10.35
N ARG A 133 8.03 18.11 -11.00
CA ARG A 133 8.53 18.83 -12.17
C ARG A 133 7.61 18.68 -13.37
N VAL A 134 7.05 17.49 -13.58
CA VAL A 134 6.22 17.19 -14.76
C VAL A 134 4.79 17.72 -14.60
N TRP A 135 4.23 17.67 -13.39
CA TRP A 135 2.85 18.08 -13.09
C TRP A 135 2.75 19.09 -11.95
N PRO A 136 3.40 20.26 -12.05
CA PRO A 136 3.45 21.23 -10.94
C PRO A 136 2.08 21.77 -10.55
N ASP A 137 1.15 21.89 -11.51
CA ASP A 137 -0.17 22.49 -11.31
C ASP A 137 -1.27 21.48 -10.91
N GLN A 138 -0.92 20.19 -10.81
CA GLN A 138 -1.88 19.13 -10.45
C GLN A 138 -2.07 19.02 -8.94
N THR A 139 -3.20 18.43 -8.54
CA THR A 139 -3.52 18.26 -7.11
C THR A 139 -2.53 17.31 -6.43
N PRO A 140 -2.30 17.45 -5.11
CA PRO A 140 -1.44 16.55 -4.35
C PRO A 140 -1.78 15.07 -4.56
N ARG A 141 -3.07 14.74 -4.47
CA ARG A 141 -3.58 13.39 -4.70
C ARG A 141 -3.24 12.86 -6.10
N PHE A 142 -3.31 13.72 -7.13
CA PHE A 142 -2.89 13.35 -8.48
C PHE A 142 -1.39 13.07 -8.54
N GLN A 143 -0.57 13.91 -7.90
CA GLN A 143 0.88 13.74 -7.90
C GLN A 143 1.30 12.43 -7.21
N VAL A 144 0.68 12.05 -6.09
CA VAL A 144 0.95 10.75 -5.42
C VAL A 144 0.64 9.54 -6.32
N TRP A 145 -0.43 9.61 -7.12
CA TRP A 145 -0.74 8.52 -8.06
C TRP A 145 0.19 8.55 -9.28
N ALA A 146 0.61 9.74 -9.71
CA ALA A 146 1.53 9.92 -10.81
C ALA A 146 2.95 9.42 -10.46
N GLU A 147 3.44 9.60 -9.23
CA GLU A 147 4.74 9.06 -8.82
C GLU A 147 4.74 7.52 -8.80
N GLN A 148 3.64 6.89 -8.36
CA GLN A 148 3.47 5.43 -8.39
C GLN A 148 3.49 4.90 -9.84
N LEU A 149 2.81 5.60 -10.75
CA LEU A 149 2.87 5.31 -12.18
C LEU A 149 4.30 5.46 -12.74
N LEU A 150 5.00 6.55 -12.41
CA LEU A 150 6.36 6.77 -12.90
C LEU A 150 7.34 5.74 -12.33
N GLN A 151 7.18 5.34 -11.07
CA GLN A 151 8.00 4.32 -10.43
C GLN A 151 7.82 2.97 -11.13
N ALA A 152 6.57 2.58 -11.39
CA ALA A 152 6.24 1.36 -12.12
C ALA A 152 6.84 1.35 -13.52
N ARG A 153 6.79 2.48 -14.23
CA ARG A 153 7.41 2.63 -15.56
C ARG A 153 8.93 2.49 -15.51
N LEU A 154 9.58 3.14 -14.54
CA LEU A 154 11.03 3.04 -14.35
C LEU A 154 11.46 1.60 -14.07
N THR A 155 10.74 0.89 -13.20
CA THR A 155 11.03 -0.52 -12.91
C THR A 155 10.87 -1.40 -14.16
N ASP A 156 9.88 -1.12 -15.00
CA ASP A 156 9.66 -1.85 -16.26
C ASP A 156 10.57 -1.39 -17.41
N GLY A 157 11.47 -0.43 -17.18
CA GLY A 157 12.36 0.12 -18.20
C GLY A 157 11.63 0.93 -19.28
N LEU A 158 10.43 1.42 -18.98
CA LEU A 158 9.63 2.26 -19.86
C LEU A 158 10.06 3.73 -19.77
N ALA A 159 9.86 4.46 -20.88
CA ALA A 159 10.16 5.88 -20.92
C ALA A 159 9.27 6.67 -19.93
N VAL A 160 9.89 7.60 -19.21
CA VAL A 160 9.23 8.56 -18.33
C VAL A 160 9.45 9.99 -18.85
N PRO A 161 8.50 10.91 -18.62
CA PRO A 161 8.67 12.31 -18.97
C PRO A 161 9.79 12.95 -18.15
N ASP A 162 10.52 13.88 -18.75
CA ASP A 162 11.58 14.67 -18.11
C ASP A 162 11.12 16.08 -17.68
N GLY A 163 9.94 16.50 -18.13
CA GLY A 163 9.29 17.76 -17.75
C GLY A 163 7.89 17.94 -18.35
N PRO A 164 7.24 19.08 -18.10
CA PRO A 164 5.84 19.33 -18.46
C PRO A 164 5.55 19.29 -19.98
N GLU A 165 6.52 19.65 -20.80
CA GLU A 165 6.37 19.68 -22.26
C GLU A 165 6.67 18.33 -22.92
N HIS A 166 7.01 17.30 -22.14
CA HIS A 166 7.36 15.99 -22.69
C HIS A 166 6.15 15.33 -23.37
N PRO A 167 6.31 14.69 -24.54
CA PRO A 167 5.19 14.15 -25.33
C PRO A 167 4.38 13.05 -24.64
N LEU A 168 4.95 12.38 -23.62
CA LEU A 168 4.23 11.39 -22.82
C LEU A 168 3.27 12.00 -21.79
N VAL A 169 3.42 13.29 -21.46
CA VAL A 169 2.64 13.93 -20.39
C VAL A 169 1.14 13.82 -20.62
N PRO A 170 0.58 14.10 -21.82
CA PRO A 170 -0.87 13.97 -22.03
C PRO A 170 -1.40 12.56 -21.79
N GLU A 171 -0.67 11.54 -22.25
CA GLU A 171 -1.05 10.14 -22.09
C GLU A 171 -1.03 9.72 -20.62
N LEU A 172 0.09 9.97 -19.92
CA LEU A 172 0.24 9.61 -18.51
C LEU A 172 -0.73 10.40 -17.63
N THR A 173 -1.04 11.65 -18.00
CA THR A 173 -2.06 12.44 -17.31
C THR A 173 -3.43 11.79 -17.39
N ALA A 174 -3.82 11.33 -18.59
CA ALA A 174 -5.09 10.65 -18.79
C ALA A 174 -5.16 9.34 -18.02
N MET A 175 -4.05 8.58 -17.92
CA MET A 175 -3.98 7.35 -17.15
C MET A 175 -4.23 7.59 -15.65
N VAL A 176 -3.54 8.56 -15.05
CA VAL A 176 -3.71 8.91 -13.63
C VAL A 176 -5.11 9.45 -13.37
N ALA A 177 -5.62 10.33 -14.24
CA ALA A 177 -6.96 10.89 -14.11
C ALA A 177 -8.05 9.81 -14.22
N ALA A 178 -7.90 8.84 -15.13
CA ALA A 178 -8.83 7.72 -15.25
C ALA A 178 -8.83 6.85 -13.99
N ALA A 179 -7.64 6.54 -13.47
CA ALA A 179 -7.51 5.72 -12.27
C ALA A 179 -8.14 6.41 -11.03
N LEU A 180 -7.94 7.72 -10.87
CA LEU A 180 -8.62 8.51 -9.84
C LEU A 180 -10.14 8.55 -10.01
N ALA A 181 -10.63 8.63 -11.25
CA ALA A 181 -12.06 8.66 -11.55
C ALA A 181 -12.73 7.32 -11.27
N ASP A 182 -12.07 6.21 -11.61
CA ASP A 182 -12.55 4.87 -11.31
C ASP A 182 -12.58 4.61 -9.81
N GLN A 183 -11.56 5.07 -9.07
CA GLN A 183 -11.56 5.04 -7.61
C GLN A 183 -12.75 5.84 -7.04
N ALA A 184 -12.94 7.08 -7.49
CA ALA A 184 -14.05 7.92 -7.02
C ALA A 184 -15.43 7.31 -7.32
N ARG A 185 -15.58 6.60 -8.44
CA ARG A 185 -16.82 5.89 -8.79
C ARG A 185 -17.06 4.69 -7.87
N ALA A 186 -16.03 3.86 -7.66
CA ALA A 186 -16.10 2.73 -6.75
C ALA A 186 -16.51 3.19 -5.35
N ASP A 187 -15.97 4.32 -4.90
CA ASP A 187 -16.30 4.88 -3.61
C ASP A 187 -17.74 5.46 -3.53
N ALA A 188 -18.21 6.13 -4.58
CA ALA A 188 -19.56 6.69 -4.64
C ALA A 188 -20.66 5.60 -4.65
N GLU A 189 -20.38 4.44 -5.23
CA GLU A 189 -21.25 3.27 -5.19
C GLU A 189 -21.32 2.65 -3.79
N ARG A 190 -20.22 2.71 -3.03
CA ARG A 190 -20.17 2.25 -1.63
C ARG A 190 -20.95 3.16 -0.70
N ALA A 191 -20.88 4.48 -0.90
CA ALA A 191 -21.59 5.45 -0.06
C ALA A 191 -23.13 5.43 -0.22
N GLN A 192 -23.64 4.79 -1.28
CA GLN A 192 -25.08 4.68 -1.57
C GLN A 192 -25.71 3.36 -1.10
N ARG A 193 -24.93 2.43 -0.55
CA ARG A 193 -25.39 1.15 0.01
C ARG A 193 -25.46 1.20 1.53
#